data_AF-A0A2W6C0K9-F1
#
_entry.id   AF-A0A2W6C0K9-F1
#
_cell.length_a   1.000
_cell.length_b   1.000
_cell.length_c   1.000
_cell.angle_alpha   90.00
_cell.angle_beta   90.00
_cell.angle_gamma   90.00
#
_symmetry.space_group_name_H-M   'P 1'
#
loop_
_entity.id
_entity.type
_entity.pdbx_description
1 polymer ?
#
loop_
_entity_poly.entity_id
_entity_poly.type
_entity_poly.pdbx_seq_one_letter_code
_entity_poly.pdbx_strand_id
1 'polypeptide(L)'
;MLDESVAGACHVTEQYANNSIEADHGGLKSRLRPMHGLKQLRCARVISAGHAFIQNIRRGRYELGAEEVINLRVPAAFNELTLAI
;
A
#
# COMPACT_ATOMS: atom_id res chain seq x y z
N MET A 1 -28.31 27.27 -1.11
CA MET A 1 -27.37 27.04 0.01
C MET A 1 -26.68 25.72 -0.24
N LEU A 2 -25.48 25.77 -0.82
CA LEU A 2 -24.56 24.64 -0.87
C LEU A 2 -23.28 25.17 -0.24
N ASP A 3 -23.26 25.20 1.08
CA ASP A 3 -22.04 25.43 1.85
C ASP A 3 -21.76 24.14 2.62
N GLU A 4 -21.24 23.16 1.90
CA GLU A 4 -20.52 22.04 2.48
C GLU A 4 -19.12 22.10 1.89
N SER A 5 -18.33 23.02 2.45
CA SER A 5 -16.89 23.09 2.27
C SER A 5 -16.28 21.72 2.63
N VAL A 6 -15.96 20.92 1.61
CA VAL A 6 -15.07 19.77 1.74
C VAL A 6 -13.80 20.30 2.39
N ALA A 7 -13.47 19.81 3.59
CA ALA A 7 -12.31 20.24 4.36
C ALA A 7 -11.13 20.49 3.42
N GLY A 8 -10.72 21.76 3.33
CA GLY A 8 -9.76 22.23 2.34
C GLY A 8 -8.56 21.29 2.29
N ALA A 9 -8.28 20.74 1.11
CA ALA A 9 -7.16 19.84 0.91
C ALA A 9 -5.91 20.45 1.54
N CYS A 10 -5.32 19.78 2.52
CA CYS A 10 -4.13 20.25 3.20
C CYS A 10 -2.99 20.36 2.18
N HIS A 11 -2.64 21.59 1.79
CA HIS A 11 -1.57 21.84 0.85
C HIS A 11 -0.23 21.73 1.58
N VAL A 12 0.37 20.54 1.51
CA VAL A 12 1.71 20.28 2.08
C VAL A 12 2.76 20.72 1.07
N THR A 13 3.51 21.78 1.39
CA THR A 13 4.57 22.34 0.53
C THR A 13 5.97 21.86 0.91
N GLU A 14 6.09 20.99 1.92
CA GLU A 14 7.38 20.48 2.37
C GLU A 14 8.10 19.74 1.23
N GLN A 15 9.37 20.10 1.04
CA GLN A 15 10.23 19.42 0.09
C GLN A 15 10.30 17.93 0.47
N TYR A 16 10.10 17.04 -0.51
CA TYR A 16 10.12 15.58 -0.36
C TYR A 16 8.91 14.94 0.35
N ALA A 17 7.86 15.70 0.69
CA ALA A 17 6.66 15.14 1.30
C ALA A 17 5.99 14.04 0.43
N ASN A 18 6.17 14.10 -0.89
CA ASN A 18 5.68 13.12 -1.85
C ASN A 18 6.57 11.88 -2.03
N ASN A 19 7.81 11.86 -1.51
CA ASN A 19 8.77 10.78 -1.80
C ASN A 19 8.23 9.38 -1.44
N SER A 20 7.51 9.26 -0.33
CA SER A 20 6.94 7.98 0.10
C SER A 20 5.83 7.47 -0.83
N ILE A 21 5.04 8.39 -1.38
CA ILE A 21 3.97 8.14 -2.35
C ILE A 21 4.59 7.78 -3.70
N GLU A 22 5.61 8.53 -4.15
CA GLU A 22 6.31 8.27 -5.40
C GLU A 22 7.06 6.94 -5.38
N ALA A 23 7.68 6.58 -4.26
CA ALA A 23 8.36 5.30 -4.10
C ALA A 23 7.38 4.11 -4.17
N ASP A 24 6.22 4.21 -3.50
CA ASP A 24 5.17 3.20 -3.57
C ASP A 24 4.62 3.07 -4.99
N HIS A 25 4.32 4.20 -5.63
CA HIS A 25 3.86 4.25 -7.02
C HIS A 25 4.89 3.67 -8.00
N GLY A 26 6.17 3.96 -7.81
CA GLY A 26 7.27 3.39 -8.58
C GLY A 26 7.36 1.87 -8.43
N GLY A 27 7.20 1.35 -7.20
CA GLY A 27 7.13 -0.08 -6.92
C GLY A 27 5.91 -0.77 -7.51
N LEU A 28 4.75 -0.12 -7.51
CA LEU A 28 3.55 -0.65 -8.16
C LEU A 28 3.73 -0.67 -9.69
N LYS A 29 4.22 0.43 -10.28
CA LYS A 29 4.53 0.51 -11.71
C LYS A 29 5.54 -0.53 -12.16
N SER A 30 6.60 -0.77 -11.39
CA SER A 30 7.62 -1.77 -11.75
C SER A 30 7.03 -3.20 -11.80
N ARG A 31 6.14 -3.54 -10.85
CA ARG A 31 5.42 -4.83 -10.84
C ARG A 31 4.41 -4.94 -11.97
N LEU A 32 3.75 -3.85 -12.35
CA LEU A 32 2.76 -3.83 -13.43
C LEU A 32 3.38 -3.75 -14.82
N ARG A 33 4.59 -3.21 -14.97
CA ARG A 33 5.28 -3.03 -16.26
C ARG A 33 5.42 -4.31 -17.11
N PRO A 34 5.73 -5.50 -16.55
CA PRO A 34 5.73 -6.74 -17.33
C PRO A 34 4.33 -7.26 -17.70
N MET A 35 3.26 -6.67 -17.14
CA MET A 35 1.87 -7.05 -17.44
C MET A 35 1.34 -6.21 -18.61
N HIS A 36 0.55 -6.80 -19.52
CA HIS A 36 -0.06 -6.10 -20.67
C HIS A 36 -1.26 -5.19 -20.30
N GLY A 37 -1.15 -4.49 -19.17
CA GLY A 37 -2.20 -3.68 -18.58
C GLY A 37 -3.31 -4.51 -17.92
N LEU A 38 -3.98 -3.91 -16.95
CA LEU A 38 -5.08 -4.54 -16.24
C LEU A 38 -6.38 -4.35 -17.02
N LYS A 39 -6.98 -5.44 -17.50
CA LYS A 39 -8.14 -5.39 -18.41
C LYS A 39 -9.45 -5.05 -17.72
N GLN A 40 -9.51 -5.12 -16.39
CA GLN A 40 -10.72 -4.93 -15.61
C GLN A 40 -10.41 -4.21 -14.30
N LEU A 41 -11.32 -3.31 -13.89
CA LEU A 41 -11.18 -2.56 -12.63
C LEU A 41 -11.10 -3.45 -11.40
N ARG A 42 -11.78 -4.61 -11.40
CA ARG A 42 -11.66 -5.59 -10.31
C ARG A 42 -10.23 -6.11 -10.13
N CYS A 43 -9.51 -6.34 -11.24
CA CYS A 43 -8.11 -6.79 -11.20
C CYS A 43 -7.20 -5.67 -10.70
N ALA A 44 -7.45 -4.42 -11.12
CA ALA A 44 -6.75 -3.26 -10.59
C ALA A 44 -6.94 -3.12 -9.08
N ARG A 45 -8.16 -3.27 -8.59
CA ARG A 45 -8.45 -3.22 -7.15
C ARG A 45 -7.70 -4.30 -6.37
N VAL A 46 -7.78 -5.56 -6.82
CA VAL A 46 -7.13 -6.68 -6.14
C VAL A 46 -5.60 -6.52 -6.12
N ILE A 47 -5.00 -6.17 -7.26
CA ILE A 47 -3.54 -6.03 -7.35
C ILE A 47 -3.04 -4.83 -6.54
N SER A 48 -3.71 -3.68 -6.60
CA SER A 48 -3.35 -2.51 -5.82
C SER A 48 -3.52 -2.77 -4.32
N ALA A 49 -4.61 -3.42 -3.90
CA ALA A 49 -4.83 -3.80 -2.50
C ALA A 49 -3.75 -4.77 -1.99
N GLY A 50 -3.42 -5.80 -2.78
CA GLY A 50 -2.36 -6.74 -2.44
C GLY A 50 -0.98 -6.07 -2.39
N HIS A 51 -0.70 -5.12 -3.29
CA HIS A 51 0.52 -4.31 -3.23
C HIS A 51 0.60 -3.53 -1.91
N ALA A 52 -0.43 -2.74 -1.62
CA ALA A 52 -0.49 -1.94 -0.41
C ALA A 52 -0.40 -2.80 0.86
N PHE A 53 -1.06 -3.96 0.89
CA PHE A 53 -1.03 -4.89 2.02
C PHE A 53 0.41 -5.32 2.35
N ILE A 54 1.16 -5.79 1.35
CA ILE A 54 2.54 -6.23 1.53
C ILE A 54 3.45 -5.07 1.98
N GLN A 55 3.28 -3.87 1.42
CA GLN A 55 4.09 -2.71 1.82
C GLN A 55 3.77 -2.24 3.24
N ASN A 56 2.51 -2.31 3.64
CA ASN A 56 2.09 -1.97 5.00
C ASN A 56 2.65 -2.96 6.03
N ILE A 57 2.70 -4.28 5.73
CA ILE A 57 3.38 -5.26 6.58
C ILE A 57 4.87 -4.91 6.72
N ARG A 58 5.58 -4.67 5.60
CA ARG A 58 7.01 -4.31 5.64
C ARG A 58 7.28 -3.07 6.49
N ARG A 59 6.38 -2.08 6.43
CA ARG A 59 6.46 -0.82 7.18
C ARG A 59 5.95 -0.93 8.62
N GLY A 60 5.52 -2.11 9.08
CA GLY A 60 4.99 -2.31 10.43
C GLY A 60 3.69 -1.54 10.70
N ARG A 61 2.86 -1.36 9.67
CA ARG A 61 1.54 -0.70 9.79
C ARG A 61 0.43 -1.66 10.22
N TYR A 62 0.76 -2.94 10.36
CA TYR A 62 -0.09 -3.98 10.92
C TYR A 62 0.64 -4.63 12.09
N GLU A 63 -0.13 -5.22 13.01
CA GLU A 63 0.38 -6.08 14.08
C GLU A 63 0.94 -7.41 13.54
N LEU A 64 0.55 -7.78 12.31
CA LEU A 64 1.01 -8.99 11.65
C LEU A 64 2.53 -9.01 11.45
N GLY A 65 3.20 -10.01 12.02
CA GLY A 65 4.66 -10.15 11.98
C GLY A 65 5.40 -8.97 12.61
N ALA A 66 4.76 -8.18 13.48
CA ALA A 66 5.36 -6.96 14.06
C ALA A 66 6.59 -7.26 14.95
N GLU A 67 6.58 -8.42 15.61
CA GLU A 67 7.66 -8.92 16.47
C GLU A 67 8.90 -9.38 15.69
N GLU A 68 8.78 -9.51 14.37
CA GLU A 68 9.85 -10.01 13.51
C GLU A 68 10.70 -8.89 12.92
N VAL A 69 11.95 -9.24 12.59
CA VAL A 69 12.83 -8.35 11.82
C VAL A 69 12.25 -8.09 10.42
N ILE A 70 12.55 -6.92 9.86
CA ILE A 70 11.92 -6.39 8.62
C ILE A 70 11.83 -7.43 7.48
N ASN A 71 12.88 -8.22 7.29
CA ASN A 71 12.94 -9.22 6.20
C ASN A 71 12.03 -10.45 6.44
N LEU A 72 11.66 -10.72 7.69
CA LEU A 72 10.82 -11.86 8.09
C LEU A 72 9.36 -11.47 8.34
N ARG A 73 9.04 -10.18 8.43
CA ARG A 73 7.66 -9.70 8.68
C ARG A 73 6.63 -10.25 7.71
N VAL A 74 6.92 -10.26 6.41
CA VAL A 74 5.97 -10.75 5.40
C VAL A 74 5.74 -12.26 5.54
N PRO A 75 6.77 -13.13 5.56
CA PRO A 75 6.58 -14.54 5.85
C PRO A 75 5.80 -14.82 7.15
N ALA A 76 6.16 -14.14 8.25
CA ALA A 76 5.50 -14.32 9.54
C ALA A 76 4.04 -13.88 9.51
N ALA A 77 3.73 -12.73 8.90
CA ALA A 77 2.37 -12.25 8.71
C ALA A 77 1.48 -13.27 7.97
N PHE A 78 2.01 -13.98 6.98
CA PHE A 78 1.25 -15.03 6.29
C PHE A 78 1.05 -16.28 7.18
N ASN A 79 2.03 -16.66 7.99
CA ASN A 79 1.89 -17.75 8.95
C ASN A 79 0.82 -17.43 9.99
N GLU A 80 0.85 -16.23 10.57
CA GLU A 80 -0.15 -15.73 11.52
C GLU A 80 -1.55 -15.68 10.90
N LEU A 81 -1.67 -15.16 9.68
CA LEU A 81 -2.96 -15.09 8.98
C LEU A 81 -3.54 -16.48 8.71
N THR A 82 -2.70 -17.46 8.41
CA THR A 82 -3.13 -18.87 8.21
C THR A 82 -3.73 -19.47 9.49
N LEU A 83 -3.32 -19.02 10.66
CA LEU A 83 -3.88 -19.48 11.95
C LEU A 83 -5.20 -18.76 12.30
N ALA A 84 -5.51 -17.65 11.64
CA ALA A 84 -6.62 -16.77 11.96
C ALA A 84 -7.88 -17.00 11.09
N ILE A 85 -7.80 -17.85 10.05
CA ILE A 85 -8.88 -18.13 9.09
C ILE A 85 -9.16 -19.63 9.09
#